data_AF-S8BUB4-F1
#
_entry.id   AF-S8BUB4-F1
#
_cell.length_a   1.000
_cell.length_b   1.000
_cell.length_c   1.000
_cell.angle_alpha   90.00
_cell.angle_beta   90.00
_cell.angle_gamma   90.00
#
_symmetry.space_group_name_H-M   'P 1'
#
loop_
_entity.id
_entity.type
_entity.pdbx_description
1 polymer ?
#
loop_
_entity_poly.entity_id
_entity_poly.type
_entity_poly.pdbx_seq_one_letter_code
_entity_poly.pdbx_strand_id
1 'polypeptide(L)'
;MLQNLLKIPLLLITGFVDGKLGIDLLIPTFTLQNAVLAFGGLVAAATVFTIWGSGDQPIFPRVEDPTGDPETWSIDQLRRWLELRNLYPSPTATKEQLLERVRLNIRRS
;
A
#
# COMPACT_ATOMS: atom_id res chain seq x y z
N MET A 1 41.52 -2.40 -45.86
CA MET A 1 41.99 -3.77 -45.53
C MET A 1 41.83 -3.96 -44.03
N LEU A 2 40.68 -4.51 -43.64
CA LEU A 2 40.02 -4.31 -42.34
C LEU A 2 40.00 -5.62 -41.53
N GLN A 3 41.15 -6.31 -41.35
CA GLN A 3 41.13 -7.69 -40.81
C GLN A 3 42.19 -8.08 -39.76
N ASN A 4 43.11 -7.19 -39.34
CA ASN A 4 44.19 -7.59 -38.41
C ASN A 4 44.24 -6.84 -37.07
N LEU A 5 43.21 -6.07 -36.71
CA LEU A 5 43.19 -5.32 -35.44
C LEU A 5 42.34 -5.99 -34.33
N LEU A 6 41.95 -7.26 -34.49
CA LEU A 6 41.23 -8.05 -33.48
C LEU A 6 42.17 -9.11 -32.85
N LYS A 7 43.32 -8.68 -32.32
CA LYS A 7 44.27 -9.54 -31.59
C LYS A 7 44.77 -8.82 -30.34
N ILE A 8 43.85 -8.42 -29.48
CA ILE A 8 44.17 -8.06 -28.10
C ILE A 8 44.13 -9.37 -27.30
N PRO A 9 45.20 -9.78 -26.59
CA PRO A 9 45.12 -10.91 -25.68
C PRO A 9 44.28 -10.48 -24.47
N LEU A 10 43.04 -10.97 -24.43
CA LEU A 10 42.15 -10.95 -23.28
C LEU A 10 42.83 -11.74 -22.15
N LEU A 11 43.48 -11.05 -21.20
CA LEU A 11 44.04 -11.67 -20.00
C LEU A 11 42.91 -12.17 -19.09
N LEU A 12 42.44 -13.38 -19.39
CA LEU A 12 41.52 -14.16 -18.60
C LEU A 12 42.32 -14.77 -17.44
N ILE A 13 42.44 -14.06 -16.31
CA ILE A 13 42.98 -14.65 -15.08
C ILE A 13 41.90 -15.56 -14.52
N THR A 14 41.83 -16.78 -15.06
CA THR A 14 40.95 -17.84 -14.58
C THR A 14 41.51 -18.41 -13.28
N GLY A 15 41.04 -17.91 -12.15
CA GLY A 15 41.12 -18.66 -10.90
C GLY A 15 40.19 -19.87 -10.98
N PHE A 16 40.75 -21.07 -10.99
CA PHE A 16 40.01 -22.33 -10.88
C PHE A 16 40.05 -22.77 -9.42
N VAL A 17 38.94 -22.58 -8.70
CA VAL A 17 38.75 -23.05 -7.32
C VAL A 17 37.57 -24.01 -7.34
N ASP A 18 37.76 -25.21 -6.81
CA ASP A 18 36.73 -26.27 -6.68
C ASP A 18 36.02 -26.69 -7.98
N GLY A 19 36.77 -26.88 -9.07
CA GLY A 19 36.22 -27.59 -10.24
C GLY A 19 35.34 -26.74 -11.16
N LYS A 20 35.14 -25.46 -10.85
CA LYS A 20 34.29 -24.53 -11.62
C LYS A 20 35.09 -23.36 -12.16
N LEU A 21 34.74 -22.93 -13.38
CA LEU A 21 35.29 -21.72 -13.98
C LEU A 21 34.87 -20.52 -13.11
N GLY A 22 35.83 -19.69 -12.69
CA GLY A 22 35.64 -18.55 -11.78
C GLY A 22 34.81 -17.37 -12.33
N ILE A 23 33.79 -17.64 -13.16
CA ILE A 23 32.80 -16.66 -13.61
C ILE A 23 31.84 -16.24 -12.48
N ASP A 24 31.77 -17.01 -11.39
CA ASP A 24 30.90 -16.77 -10.22
C ASP A 24 31.27 -15.49 -9.44
N LEU A 25 32.46 -14.91 -9.64
CA LEU A 25 32.88 -13.67 -8.97
C LEU A 25 32.46 -12.39 -9.74
N LEU A 26 32.17 -12.51 -11.05
CA LEU A 26 31.94 -11.35 -11.92
C LEU A 26 30.46 -10.99 -12.04
N ILE A 27 29.55 -11.95 -11.80
CA ILE A 27 28.10 -11.74 -11.85
C ILE A 27 27.49 -12.51 -10.68
N PRO A 28 26.90 -11.85 -9.67
CA PRO A 28 26.19 -12.57 -8.63
C PRO A 28 25.02 -13.32 -9.27
N THR A 29 25.09 -14.65 -9.27
CA THR A 29 24.03 -15.51 -9.79
C THR A 29 22.87 -15.47 -8.79
N PHE A 30 21.76 -14.84 -9.21
CA PHE A 30 20.54 -14.82 -8.40
C PHE A 30 19.89 -16.21 -8.47
N THR A 31 20.10 -17.03 -7.44
CA THR A 31 19.53 -18.37 -7.36
C THR A 31 18.07 -18.31 -6.94
N LEU A 32 17.29 -19.36 -7.26
CA LEU A 32 15.89 -19.48 -6.83
C LEU A 32 15.74 -19.39 -5.30
N GLN A 33 16.69 -19.94 -4.56
CA GLN A 33 16.69 -19.87 -3.09
C GLN A 33 16.78 -18.43 -2.60
N ASN A 34 17.67 -17.62 -3.18
CA ASN A 34 17.82 -16.21 -2.84
C ASN A 34 16.57 -15.41 -3.25
N ALA A 35 15.94 -15.76 -4.38
CA ALA A 35 14.69 -15.16 -4.84
C ALA A 35 13.53 -15.40 -3.86
N VAL A 36 13.36 -16.65 -3.41
CA VAL A 36 12.30 -17.04 -2.48
C VAL A 36 12.50 -16.35 -1.13
N LEU A 37 13.74 -16.28 -0.64
CA LEU A 37 14.05 -15.59 0.61
C LEU A 37 13.80 -14.07 0.52
N ALA A 38 14.20 -13.44 -0.58
CA ALA A 38 13.96 -12.01 -0.81
C ALA A 38 12.46 -11.69 -0.88
N PHE A 39 11.69 -12.49 -1.63
CA PHE A 39 10.24 -12.32 -1.72
C PHE A 39 9.55 -12.55 -0.37
N GLY A 40 9.88 -13.64 0.31
CA GLY A 40 9.33 -13.96 1.64
C GLY A 40 9.62 -12.86 2.66
N GLY A 41 10.84 -12.31 2.65
CA GLY A 41 11.21 -11.19 3.50
C GLY A 41 10.39 -9.92 3.22
N LEU A 42 10.14 -9.61 1.94
CA LEU A 42 9.34 -8.44 1.56
C LEU A 42 7.87 -8.60 1.96
N VAL A 43 7.29 -9.78 1.74
CA VAL A 43 5.89 -10.07 2.15
C VAL A 43 5.75 -10.03 3.67
N ALA A 44 6.72 -10.57 4.42
CA ALA A 44 6.74 -10.51 5.88
C ALA A 44 6.84 -9.07 6.39
N ALA A 45 7.70 -8.25 5.77
CA ALA A 45 7.81 -6.83 6.10
C ALA A 45 6.51 -6.07 5.80
N ALA A 46 5.88 -6.33 4.65
CA ALA A 46 4.61 -5.73 4.29
C ALA A 46 3.50 -6.11 5.28
N THR A 47 3.43 -7.38 5.70
CA THR A 47 2.41 -7.82 6.68
C THR A 47 2.62 -7.19 8.05
N VAL A 48 3.84 -7.13 8.58
CA VAL A 48 4.13 -6.40 9.83
C VAL A 48 3.77 -4.91 9.70
N PHE A 49 4.07 -4.30 8.56
CA PHE A 49 3.71 -2.91 8.28
C PHE A 49 2.19 -2.70 8.21
N THR A 50 1.41 -3.66 7.72
CA THR A 50 -0.07 -3.53 7.74
C THR A 50 -0.66 -3.59 9.15
N ILE A 51 -0.02 -4.31 10.09
CA ILE A 51 -0.51 -4.42 11.47
C ILE A 51 -0.14 -3.17 12.28
N TRP A 52 1.08 -2.67 12.15
CA TRP A 52 1.59 -1.55 12.97
C TRP A 52 1.63 -0.20 12.25
N GLY A 53 1.88 -0.18 10.95
CA GLY A 53 1.98 1.04 10.12
C GLY A 53 0.64 1.63 9.70
N SER A 54 -0.47 0.91 9.87
CA SER A 54 -1.83 1.41 9.59
C SER A 54 -2.39 2.32 10.69
N GLY A 55 -1.59 2.66 11.72
CA GLY A 55 -2.04 3.39 12.92
C GLY A 55 -2.63 4.77 12.61
N ASP A 56 -1.87 5.64 11.93
CA ASP A 56 -2.22 7.06 11.78
C ASP A 56 -2.71 7.46 10.38
N GLN A 57 -2.53 6.60 9.36
CA GLN A 57 -2.94 6.86 7.99
C GLN A 57 -3.76 5.67 7.49
N PRO A 58 -5.10 5.74 7.55
CA PRO A 58 -5.92 4.68 6.99
C PRO A 58 -5.63 4.58 5.48
N ILE A 59 -5.39 3.35 5.00
CA ILE A 59 -5.13 3.03 3.57
C ILE A 59 -6.24 3.60 2.67
N PHE A 60 -7.43 3.80 3.25
CA PHE A 60 -8.53 4.54 2.67
C PHE A 60 -8.64 5.89 3.37
N PRO A 61 -8.51 7.02 2.65
CA PRO A 61 -8.80 8.33 3.22
C PRO A 61 -10.20 8.30 3.83
N ARG A 62 -10.31 8.45 5.15
CA ARG A 62 -11.63 8.66 5.77
C ARG A 62 -12.10 10.02 5.27
N VAL A 63 -13.22 10.02 4.56
CA VAL A 63 -13.86 11.27 4.16
C VAL A 63 -14.16 12.03 5.44
N GLU A 64 -13.61 13.24 5.55
CA GLU A 64 -13.79 14.10 6.71
C GLU A 64 -15.27 14.26 7.05
N ASP A 65 -15.57 14.32 8.35
CA ASP A 65 -16.93 14.56 8.82
C ASP A 65 -17.44 15.87 8.22
N PRO A 66 -18.71 15.91 7.75
CA PRO A 66 -19.29 17.15 7.30
C PRO A 66 -19.32 18.12 8.49
N THR A 67 -18.63 19.25 8.34
CA THR A 67 -18.56 20.33 9.33
C THR A 67 -19.47 21.48 8.90
N GLY A 68 -20.05 22.21 9.85
CA GLY A 68 -20.95 23.34 9.59
C GLY A 68 -22.43 23.02 9.70
N ASP A 69 -23.26 23.67 8.86
CA ASP A 69 -24.73 23.61 8.93
C ASP A 69 -25.30 22.32 8.30
N PRO A 70 -26.06 21.50 9.07
CA PRO A 70 -26.72 20.29 8.57
C PRO A 70 -27.61 20.49 7.33
N GLU A 71 -28.15 21.70 7.11
CA GLU A 71 -29.00 21.98 5.92
C GLU A 71 -28.24 21.88 4.59
N THR A 72 -26.95 22.24 4.63
CA THR A 72 -26.08 22.26 3.45
C THR A 72 -25.53 20.89 3.09
N TRP A 73 -25.67 19.91 3.98
CA TRP A 73 -25.13 18.57 3.79
C TRP A 73 -25.94 17.76 2.77
N SER A 74 -25.24 16.90 2.03
CA SER A 74 -25.87 15.90 1.16
C SER A 74 -26.52 14.78 1.98
N ILE A 75 -27.43 14.00 1.37
CA ILE A 75 -28.04 12.82 2.02
C ILE A 75 -26.97 11.86 2.52
N ASP A 76 -25.91 11.64 1.74
CA ASP A 76 -24.82 10.72 2.10
C ASP A 76 -24.02 11.23 3.30
N GLN A 77 -23.81 12.54 3.39
CA GLN A 77 -23.16 13.18 4.55
C GLN A 77 -24.03 13.06 5.81
N LEU A 78 -25.34 13.28 5.70
CA LEU A 78 -26.29 13.10 6.81
C LEU A 78 -26.30 11.64 7.31
N ARG A 79 -26.31 10.67 6.40
CA ARG A 79 -26.24 9.23 6.74
C ARG A 79 -24.91 8.88 7.41
N ARG A 80 -23.79 9.31 6.84
CA ARG A 80 -22.45 9.07 7.39
C ARG A 80 -22.29 9.66 8.79
N TRP A 81 -22.76 10.89 9.01
CA TRP A 81 -22.71 11.53 10.32
C TRP A 81 -23.48 10.76 11.39
N LEU A 82 -24.63 10.18 11.01
CA LEU A 82 -25.45 9.33 11.87
C LEU A 82 -24.81 7.97 12.12
N GLU A 83 -24.25 7.32 11.08
CA GLU A 83 -23.55 6.03 11.18
C GLU A 83 -22.35 6.09 12.13
N LEU A 84 -21.53 7.14 12.04
CA LEU A 84 -20.38 7.35 12.92
C LEU A 84 -20.76 7.50 14.39
N ARG A 85 -22.01 7.91 14.65
CA ARG A 85 -22.57 8.07 16.00
C ARG A 85 -23.45 6.88 16.41
N ASN A 86 -23.44 5.79 15.64
CA ASN A 86 -24.29 4.61 15.81
C ASN A 86 -25.80 4.91 15.83
N LEU A 87 -26.21 5.99 15.16
CA LEU A 87 -27.60 6.42 15.02
C LEU A 87 -28.19 5.84 13.74
N TYR A 88 -28.19 4.52 13.58
CA TYR A 88 -28.58 3.80 12.35
C TYR A 88 -29.94 4.29 11.79
N PRO A 89 -29.94 5.16 10.76
CA PRO A 89 -31.19 5.58 10.16
C PRO A 89 -31.72 4.48 9.24
N SER A 90 -33.04 4.47 9.00
CA SER A 90 -33.61 3.58 7.99
C SER A 90 -32.94 3.86 6.62
N PRO A 91 -32.53 2.83 5.86
CA PRO A 91 -31.92 3.01 4.54
C PRO A 91 -32.87 3.70 3.53
N THR A 92 -34.18 3.73 3.83
CA THR A 92 -35.22 4.38 3.05
C THR A 92 -35.60 5.79 3.54
N ALA A 93 -34.97 6.31 4.60
CA ALA A 93 -35.29 7.62 5.15
C ALA A 93 -35.01 8.74 4.14
N THR A 94 -35.93 9.70 4.05
CA THR A 94 -35.78 10.88 3.19
C THR A 94 -34.78 11.88 3.78
N LYS A 95 -34.32 12.84 2.98
CA LYS A 95 -33.36 13.87 3.41
C LYS A 95 -33.84 14.61 4.66
N GLU A 96 -35.13 14.94 4.70
CA GLU A 96 -35.76 15.71 5.76
C GLU A 96 -35.79 14.91 7.07
N GLN A 97 -36.11 13.62 7.00
CA GLN A 97 -36.11 12.73 8.16
C GLN A 97 -34.70 12.55 8.74
N LEU A 98 -33.68 12.42 7.88
CA LEU A 98 -32.29 12.36 8.30
C LEU A 98 -31.84 13.68 8.93
N LEU A 99 -32.19 14.81 8.32
CA LEU A 99 -31.89 16.15 8.83
C LEU A 99 -32.48 16.39 10.21
N GLU A 100 -33.75 16.00 10.43
CA GLU A 100 -34.40 16.10 11.73
C GLU A 100 -33.65 15.29 12.79
N ARG A 101 -33.24 14.06 12.47
CA ARG A 101 -32.46 13.21 13.38
C ARG A 101 -31.10 13.82 13.73
N VAL A 102 -30.42 14.37 12.73
CA VAL A 102 -29.14 15.08 12.94
C VAL A 102 -29.34 16.28 13.85
N ARG A 103 -30.35 17.12 13.59
CA ARG A 103 -30.68 18.29 14.43
C ARG A 103 -31.01 17.93 15.86
N LEU A 104 -31.83 16.90 16.06
CA LEU A 104 -32.20 16.42 17.39
C LEU A 104 -30.96 15.96 18.18
N ASN A 105 -30.00 15.33 17.50
CA ASN A 105 -28.79 14.86 18.16
C ASN A 105 -27.77 15.99 18.42
N ILE A 106 -27.61 16.94 17.50
CA ILE A 106 -26.75 18.13 17.70
C ILE A 106 -27.26 18.99 18.85
N ARG A 107 -28.58 19.17 18.95
CA ARG A 107 -29.17 19.94 20.06
C ARG A 107 -29.01 19.26 21.41
N ARG A 108 -28.90 17.92 21.43
CA ARG A 108 -28.79 17.11 22.65
C ARG A 108 -27.33 16.93 23.11
N SER A 109 -26.34 17.06 22.24
CA SER A 109 -24.91 17.01 22.60
C SER A 109 -24.40 18.33 23.16
#